data_AF-A0A1F7PA87-F1
#
_entry.id   AF-A0A1F7PA87-F1
#
_cell.length_a   1.000
_cell.length_b   1.000
_cell.length_c   1.000
_cell.angle_alpha   90.00
_cell.angle_beta   90.00
_cell.angle_gamma   90.00
#
_symmetry.space_group_name_H-M   'P 1'
#
loop_
_entity.id
_entity.type
_entity.pdbx_description
1 polymer ?
#
loop_
_entity_poly.entity_id
_entity_poly.type
_entity_poly.pdbx_seq_one_letter_code
_entity_poly.pdbx_strand_id
1 'polypeptide(L)'
;MDLTVENKGRRDESVTLTLTRVPTGWKAAIKGGPFAVIGVPVASEKTRVLTFTAEPDKDLRPGSYTFELLGATADTALTVSQKIVITTEERKGPAAGELQLATSYPVLRGPTDSSFEFSVEVSNKSDSERIVNLAAETPRGWDVTIKPAYESKQITSLRIRPGSSQTVALELRPPRDAQAGEYPVLFRASTERARAEARLTAVLTGIYKLDAVTPTGRLSLDAVVGQPATTTVVVRNTGSAVNRNIKLSAFAPENWKVEFSPETIGALEPGAFKQVEAKIATAAQALVGDYSVAVTADGEKSSKTLELRVTVYAPATWGWIGVGIIAAVIGGLGGLFAWLGRR
;
A
#
# COMPACT_ATOMS: atom_id res chain seq x y z
N MET A 1 -32.28 20.30 -19.73
CA MET A 1 -33.34 19.69 -18.90
C MET A 1 -34.53 19.45 -19.79
N ASP A 2 -35.22 18.33 -19.67
CA ASP A 2 -36.41 18.07 -20.48
C ASP A 2 -37.68 18.62 -19.81
N LEU A 3 -38.58 19.14 -20.63
CA LEU A 3 -39.87 19.71 -20.28
C LEU A 3 -40.95 18.97 -21.05
N THR A 4 -41.99 18.51 -20.36
CA THR A 4 -43.12 17.83 -20.99
C THR A 4 -44.32 18.76 -21.03
N VAL A 5 -44.86 18.98 -22.21
CA VAL A 5 -46.14 19.64 -22.42
C VAL A 5 -47.18 18.54 -22.69
N GLU A 6 -48.20 18.45 -21.85
CA GLU A 6 -49.27 17.46 -21.95
C GLU A 6 -50.60 18.14 -22.25
N ASN A 7 -51.29 17.70 -23.30
CA ASN A 7 -52.65 18.13 -23.60
C ASN A 7 -53.64 17.04 -23.15
N LYS A 8 -54.41 17.31 -22.10
CA LYS A 8 -55.49 16.43 -21.59
C LYS A 8 -56.88 16.77 -22.15
N GLY A 9 -56.96 17.77 -23.02
CA GLY A 9 -58.20 18.18 -23.68
C GLY A 9 -58.60 17.24 -24.80
N ARG A 10 -59.83 17.43 -25.30
CA ARG A 10 -60.42 16.69 -26.44
C ARG A 10 -60.17 17.34 -27.80
N ARG A 11 -59.34 18.38 -27.84
CA ARG A 11 -59.02 19.18 -29.03
C ARG A 11 -57.53 19.42 -29.06
N ASP A 12 -57.00 19.61 -30.26
CA ASP A 12 -55.61 19.96 -30.48
C ASP A 12 -55.35 21.39 -30.00
N GLU A 13 -54.25 21.59 -29.30
CA GLU A 13 -53.90 22.88 -28.71
C GLU A 13 -52.51 23.31 -29.17
N SER A 14 -52.37 24.61 -29.44
CA SER A 14 -51.06 25.23 -29.64
C SER A 14 -50.66 25.94 -28.36
N VAL A 15 -49.60 25.46 -27.72
CA VAL A 15 -49.10 26.03 -26.47
C VAL A 15 -47.91 26.93 -26.77
N THR A 16 -48.07 28.23 -26.52
CA THR A 16 -46.99 29.21 -26.57
C THR A 16 -46.19 29.13 -25.27
N LEU A 17 -44.86 29.12 -25.37
CA LEU A 17 -43.94 28.99 -24.25
C LEU A 17 -43.07 30.23 -24.13
N THR A 18 -43.20 30.94 -23.02
CA THR A 18 -42.51 32.21 -22.77
C THR A 18 -41.71 32.13 -21.48
N LEU A 19 -40.41 32.44 -21.56
CA LEU A 19 -39.57 32.62 -20.38
C LEU A 19 -39.82 34.01 -19.79
N THR A 20 -40.68 34.08 -18.77
CA THR A 20 -41.07 35.35 -18.13
C THR A 20 -40.01 35.88 -17.19
N ARG A 21 -39.16 35.00 -16.65
CA ARG A 21 -38.05 35.37 -15.79
C ARG A 21 -36.79 34.61 -16.20
N VAL A 22 -35.77 35.37 -16.62
CA VAL A 22 -34.41 34.88 -16.87
C VAL A 22 -33.47 35.68 -15.95
N PRO A 23 -32.76 35.02 -15.03
CA PRO A 23 -31.79 35.69 -14.18
C PRO A 23 -30.67 36.36 -14.99
N THR A 24 -30.15 37.49 -14.49
CA THR A 24 -29.03 38.20 -15.11
C THR A 24 -27.80 37.31 -15.22
N GLY A 25 -27.11 37.35 -16.36
CA GLY A 25 -25.93 36.53 -16.62
C GLY A 25 -26.24 35.14 -17.16
N TRP A 26 -27.46 34.90 -17.66
CA TRP A 26 -27.86 33.62 -18.25
C TRP A 26 -28.47 33.82 -19.63
N LYS A 27 -28.13 32.94 -20.56
CA LYS A 27 -28.79 32.78 -21.86
C LYS A 27 -29.65 31.53 -21.81
N ALA A 28 -30.97 31.71 -21.84
CA ALA A 28 -31.93 30.61 -21.76
C ALA A 28 -32.78 30.51 -23.03
N ALA A 29 -33.05 29.27 -23.45
CA ALA A 29 -33.88 28.97 -24.61
C ALA A 29 -34.60 27.63 -24.43
N ILE A 30 -35.71 27.47 -25.15
CA ILE A 30 -36.46 26.22 -25.25
C ILE A 30 -36.23 25.65 -26.65
N LYS A 31 -35.86 24.38 -26.73
CA LYS A 31 -35.54 23.70 -27.98
C LYS A 31 -36.51 22.56 -28.25
N GLY A 32 -36.95 22.46 -29.50
CA GLY A 32 -37.64 21.30 -30.06
C GLY A 32 -36.71 20.61 -31.04
N GLY A 33 -35.97 19.59 -30.58
CA GLY A 33 -34.87 19.02 -31.37
C GLY A 33 -33.71 20.03 -31.52
N PRO A 34 -33.17 20.26 -32.72
CA PRO A 34 -32.04 21.17 -32.92
C PRO A 34 -32.45 22.67 -32.96
N PHE A 35 -33.75 22.99 -33.01
CA PHE A 35 -34.23 24.35 -33.22
C PHE A 35 -34.76 24.98 -31.93
N ALA A 36 -34.53 26.29 -31.77
CA ALA A 36 -35.18 27.08 -30.72
C ALA A 36 -36.66 27.30 -31.10
N VAL A 37 -37.56 27.06 -30.15
CA VAL A 37 -39.01 27.14 -30.36
C VAL A 37 -39.66 28.02 -29.30
N ILE A 38 -40.68 28.76 -29.71
CA ILE A 38 -41.50 29.64 -28.84
C ILE A 38 -42.90 29.07 -28.59
N GLY A 39 -43.18 27.88 -29.12
CA GLY A 39 -44.44 27.18 -28.94
C GLY A 39 -44.43 25.81 -29.59
N VAL A 40 -45.38 24.96 -29.21
CA VAL A 40 -45.50 23.60 -29.72
C VAL A 40 -46.98 23.21 -29.90
N PRO A 41 -47.36 22.63 -31.06
CA PRO A 41 -48.67 22.01 -31.22
C PRO A 41 -48.69 20.65 -30.51
N VAL A 42 -49.70 20.45 -29.66
CA VAL A 42 -49.92 19.23 -28.90
C VAL A 42 -51.32 18.72 -29.20
N ALA A 43 -51.38 17.58 -29.91
CA ALA A 43 -52.65 16.95 -30.24
C ALA A 43 -53.41 16.52 -28.98
N SER A 44 -54.73 16.38 -29.11
CA SER A 44 -55.62 15.89 -28.06
C SER A 44 -55.08 14.61 -27.41
N GLU A 45 -55.04 14.58 -26.08
CA GLU A 45 -54.57 13.43 -25.28
C GLU A 45 -53.11 13.00 -25.57
N LYS A 46 -52.27 13.90 -26.10
CA LYS A 46 -50.85 13.64 -26.39
C LYS A 46 -49.91 14.52 -25.57
N THR A 47 -48.65 14.09 -25.54
CA THR A 47 -47.54 14.79 -24.90
C THR A 47 -46.47 15.17 -25.91
N ARG A 48 -45.79 16.30 -25.69
CA ARG A 48 -44.58 16.70 -26.41
C ARG A 48 -43.46 17.00 -25.42
N VAL A 49 -42.27 16.49 -25.72
CA VAL A 49 -41.06 16.74 -24.93
C VAL A 49 -40.24 17.81 -25.63
N LEU A 50 -39.82 18.80 -24.87
CA LEU A 50 -38.95 19.91 -25.27
C LEU A 50 -37.75 19.94 -24.34
N THR A 51 -36.68 20.62 -24.76
CA THR A 51 -35.48 20.75 -23.95
C THR A 51 -35.26 22.20 -23.56
N PHE A 52 -35.24 22.47 -22.26
CA PHE A 52 -34.77 23.73 -21.71
C PHE A 52 -33.24 23.74 -21.64
N THR A 53 -32.64 24.75 -22.25
CA THR A 53 -31.20 25.02 -22.20
C THR A 53 -30.96 26.36 -21.53
N ALA A 54 -30.06 26.40 -20.55
CA ALA A 54 -29.61 27.62 -19.89
C ALA A 54 -28.09 27.61 -19.79
N GLU A 55 -27.45 28.64 -20.35
CA GLU A 55 -26.00 28.80 -20.39
C GLU A 55 -25.61 30.00 -19.51
N PRO A 56 -24.75 29.81 -18.49
CA PRO A 56 -24.29 30.90 -17.65
C PRO A 56 -23.16 31.67 -18.33
N ASP A 57 -23.10 32.98 -18.08
CA ASP A 57 -21.96 33.82 -18.44
C ASP A 57 -20.73 33.48 -17.59
N LYS A 58 -19.53 33.81 -18.10
CA LYS A 58 -18.24 33.41 -17.50
C LYS A 58 -18.01 33.93 -16.07
N ASP A 59 -18.66 35.03 -15.70
CA ASP A 59 -18.47 35.73 -14.42
C ASP A 59 -19.63 35.49 -13.42
N LEU A 60 -20.44 34.46 -13.66
CA LEU A 60 -21.60 34.17 -12.82
C LEU A 60 -21.15 33.69 -11.42
N ARG A 61 -21.68 34.33 -10.38
CA ARG A 61 -21.41 33.94 -8.99
C ARG A 61 -22.14 32.63 -8.61
N PRO A 62 -21.61 31.87 -7.65
CA PRO A 62 -22.35 30.76 -7.04
C PRO A 62 -23.66 31.27 -6.40
N GLY A 63 -24.74 30.52 -6.59
CA GLY A 63 -26.05 30.89 -6.04
C GLY A 63 -27.20 30.11 -6.67
N SER A 64 -28.40 30.31 -6.15
CA SER A 64 -29.62 29.74 -6.71
C SER A 64 -30.29 30.74 -7.66
N TYR A 65 -30.43 30.33 -8.92
CA TYR A 65 -30.99 31.12 -10.01
C TYR A 65 -32.35 30.54 -10.41
N THR A 66 -33.41 31.35 -10.30
CA THR A 66 -34.78 30.92 -10.60
C THR A 66 -35.23 31.44 -11.95
N PHE A 67 -35.59 30.52 -12.84
CA PHE A 67 -36.24 30.79 -14.12
C PHE A 67 -37.75 30.54 -13.99
N GLU A 68 -38.55 31.35 -14.67
CA GLU A 68 -39.99 31.15 -14.75
C GLU A 68 -40.39 30.95 -16.21
N LEU A 69 -41.10 29.86 -16.45
CA LEU A 69 -41.63 29.48 -17.74
C LEU A 69 -43.15 29.54 -17.69
N LEU A 70 -43.74 30.29 -18.61
CA LEU A 70 -45.19 30.37 -18.81
C LEU A 70 -45.56 29.60 -20.08
N GLY A 71 -46.46 28.62 -19.95
CA GLY A 71 -47.19 28.03 -21.05
C GLY A 71 -48.59 28.61 -21.14
N ALA A 72 -49.03 29.02 -22.33
CA ALA A 72 -50.37 29.53 -22.58
C ALA A 72 -50.97 28.91 -23.85
N THR A 73 -52.26 28.58 -23.84
CA THR A 73 -53.00 28.23 -25.07
C THR A 73 -53.12 29.44 -25.98
N ALA A 74 -53.37 29.21 -27.28
CA ALA A 74 -53.47 30.29 -28.28
C ALA A 74 -54.57 31.31 -27.96
N ASP A 75 -55.66 30.87 -27.33
CA ASP A 75 -56.76 31.72 -26.86
C ASP A 75 -56.52 32.32 -25.47
N THR A 76 -55.38 32.00 -24.84
CA THR A 76 -54.98 32.38 -23.47
C THR A 76 -55.92 31.91 -22.36
N ALA A 77 -56.89 31.04 -22.67
CA ALA A 77 -57.86 30.54 -21.70
C ALA A 77 -57.20 29.66 -20.63
N LEU A 78 -56.12 28.96 -20.97
CA LEU A 78 -55.33 28.15 -20.05
C LEU A 78 -53.90 28.67 -19.98
N THR A 79 -53.44 28.96 -18.76
CA THR A 79 -52.07 29.37 -18.49
C THR A 79 -51.48 28.54 -17.35
N VAL A 80 -50.22 28.15 -17.50
CA VAL A 80 -49.48 27.36 -16.51
C VAL A 80 -48.10 27.97 -16.35
N SER A 81 -47.74 28.31 -15.11
CA SER A 81 -46.40 28.79 -14.78
C SER A 81 -45.60 27.71 -14.04
N GLN A 82 -44.40 27.43 -14.53
CA GLN A 82 -43.46 26.47 -13.96
C GLN A 82 -42.19 27.20 -13.53
N LYS A 83 -41.76 26.95 -12.29
CA LYS A 83 -40.50 27.46 -11.75
C LYS A 83 -39.39 26.43 -11.94
N ILE A 84 -38.24 26.88 -12.44
CA ILE A 84 -37.04 26.06 -12.64
C ILE A 84 -35.92 26.71 -11.82
N VAL A 85 -35.39 26.00 -10.84
CA VAL A 85 -34.30 26.50 -9.99
C VAL A 85 -33.02 25.79 -10.37
N ILE A 86 -32.02 26.55 -10.84
CA ILE A 86 -30.66 26.07 -11.07
C ILE A 86 -29.79 26.58 -9.94
N THR A 87 -29.21 25.67 -9.16
CA THR A 87 -28.21 26.02 -8.14
C THR A 87 -26.83 25.82 -8.73
N THR A 88 -26.05 26.91 -8.79
CA THR A 88 -24.63 26.86 -9.12
C THR A 88 -23.82 26.86 -7.83
N GLU A 89 -22.94 25.89 -7.70
CA GLU A 89 -21.98 25.84 -6.59
C GLU A 89 -20.62 26.34 -7.07
N GLU A 90 -19.85 26.92 -6.15
CA GLU A 90 -18.46 27.24 -6.41
C GLU A 90 -17.71 25.92 -6.67
N ARG A 91 -17.05 25.83 -7.83
CA ARG A 91 -16.29 24.63 -8.19
C ARG A 91 -15.13 24.47 -7.20
N LYS A 92 -15.30 23.61 -6.19
CA LYS A 92 -14.21 23.13 -5.33
C LYS A 92 -13.32 22.14 -6.10
N GLY A 93 -12.56 22.69 -7.02
CA GLY A 93 -11.47 22.07 -7.76
C GLY A 93 -10.64 23.21 -8.34
N PRO A 94 -9.32 23.06 -8.56
CA PRO A 94 -8.52 24.16 -9.07
C PRO A 94 -9.20 24.66 -10.34
N ALA A 95 -9.49 25.96 -10.39
CA ALA A 95 -9.85 26.65 -11.62
C ALA A 95 -8.82 26.28 -12.69
N ALA A 96 -9.07 26.60 -13.96
CA ALA A 96 -7.98 26.76 -14.91
C ALA A 96 -7.10 27.92 -14.41
N GLY A 97 -6.30 27.66 -13.38
CA GLY A 97 -5.47 28.63 -12.69
C GLY A 97 -4.24 28.91 -13.53
N GLU A 98 -3.58 30.01 -13.20
CA GLU A 98 -2.29 30.38 -13.78
C GLU A 98 -1.26 29.25 -13.74
N LEU A 99 -1.43 28.26 -12.85
CA LEU A 99 -0.62 27.05 -12.77
C LEU A 99 -1.44 25.79 -13.05
N GLN A 100 -0.86 24.88 -13.83
CA GLN A 100 -1.37 23.54 -14.03
C GLN A 100 -0.28 22.52 -13.74
N LEU A 101 -0.68 21.36 -13.21
CA LEU A 101 0.19 20.22 -12.98
C LEU A 101 -0.33 19.03 -13.78
N ALA A 102 0.56 18.33 -14.47
CA ALA A 102 0.26 17.11 -15.20
C ALA A 102 1.31 16.04 -14.89
N THR A 103 0.90 14.77 -14.91
CA THR A 103 1.82 13.63 -14.80
C THR A 103 1.28 12.47 -15.61
N SER A 104 2.16 11.76 -16.30
CA SER A 104 1.80 10.52 -17.02
C SER A 104 1.72 9.31 -16.10
N TYR A 105 2.32 9.38 -14.90
CA TYR A 105 2.45 8.27 -13.97
C TYR A 105 2.05 8.69 -12.56
N PRO A 106 0.75 8.87 -12.28
CA PRO A 106 0.27 9.27 -10.95
C PRO A 106 0.46 8.17 -9.90
N VAL A 107 0.71 6.92 -10.30
CA VAL A 107 0.93 5.79 -9.40
C VAL A 107 2.22 5.08 -9.78
N LEU A 108 3.11 4.89 -8.82
CA LEU A 108 4.32 4.09 -8.97
C LEU A 108 4.32 2.92 -7.99
N ARG A 109 4.88 1.78 -8.39
CA ARG A 109 4.93 0.56 -7.60
C ARG A 109 6.33 -0.02 -7.56
N GLY A 110 6.79 -0.43 -6.39
CA GLY A 110 8.14 -0.94 -6.18
C GLY A 110 8.35 -1.49 -4.77
N PRO A 111 9.46 -2.20 -4.51
CA PRO A 111 9.77 -2.73 -3.20
C PRO A 111 10.04 -1.64 -2.15
N THR A 112 9.85 -1.96 -0.88
CA THR A 112 10.00 -0.99 0.23
C THR A 112 11.41 -0.40 0.38
N ASP A 113 12.42 -0.99 -0.25
CA ASP A 113 13.81 -0.52 -0.25
C ASP A 113 14.20 0.27 -1.52
N SER A 114 13.26 0.47 -2.46
CA SER A 114 13.47 1.24 -3.68
C SER A 114 13.19 2.73 -3.53
N SER A 115 13.78 3.54 -4.41
CA SER A 115 13.41 4.94 -4.61
C SER A 115 12.34 5.04 -5.71
N PHE A 116 11.42 5.99 -5.55
CA PHE A 116 10.31 6.25 -6.48
C PHE A 116 10.48 7.64 -7.08
N GLU A 117 10.53 7.73 -8.41
CA GLU A 117 10.70 9.01 -9.11
C GLU A 117 9.47 9.35 -9.95
N PHE A 118 8.71 10.35 -9.51
CA PHE A 118 7.57 10.89 -10.24
C PHE A 118 8.00 12.01 -11.16
N SER A 119 7.60 11.94 -12.43
CA SER A 119 7.76 13.03 -13.37
C SER A 119 6.49 13.89 -13.38
N VAL A 120 6.62 15.16 -12.99
CA VAL A 120 5.52 16.12 -12.93
C VAL A 120 5.83 17.30 -13.85
N GLU A 121 4.95 17.57 -14.80
CA GLU A 121 4.99 18.75 -15.64
C GLU A 121 4.28 19.90 -14.93
N VAL A 122 4.99 21.01 -14.78
CA VAL A 122 4.48 22.26 -14.21
C VAL A 122 4.32 23.27 -15.34
N SER A 123 3.09 23.67 -15.62
CA SER A 123 2.76 24.65 -16.66
C SER A 123 2.38 26.00 -16.07
N ASN A 124 2.98 27.06 -16.60
CA ASN A 124 2.54 28.43 -16.36
C ASN A 124 1.60 28.86 -17.50
N LYS A 125 0.31 29.01 -17.19
CA LYS A 125 -0.73 29.48 -18.11
C LYS A 125 -1.02 30.99 -17.97
N SER A 126 -0.27 31.71 -17.14
CA SER A 126 -0.35 33.17 -17.07
C SER A 126 0.38 33.85 -18.23
N ASP A 127 0.14 35.14 -18.38
CA ASP A 127 0.75 36.05 -19.36
C ASP A 127 2.14 36.57 -18.94
N SER A 128 2.59 36.23 -17.74
CA SER A 128 3.80 36.79 -17.12
C SER A 128 4.67 35.69 -16.52
N GLU A 129 5.97 35.96 -16.43
CA GLU A 129 6.90 35.00 -15.83
C GLU A 129 6.55 34.78 -14.35
N ARG A 130 6.71 33.54 -13.88
CA ARG A 130 6.39 33.15 -12.50
C ARG A 130 7.55 32.36 -11.90
N ILE A 131 7.88 32.69 -10.65
CA ILE A 131 8.68 31.84 -9.78
C ILE A 131 7.71 30.94 -9.04
N VAL A 132 7.81 29.64 -9.30
CA VAL A 132 6.92 28.62 -8.76
C VAL A 132 7.64 27.88 -7.65
N ASN A 133 7.12 27.98 -6.43
CA ASN A 133 7.57 27.22 -5.28
C ASN A 133 6.99 25.80 -5.33
N LEU A 134 7.84 24.82 -5.09
CA LEU A 134 7.51 23.40 -5.15
C LEU A 134 7.61 22.79 -3.76
N ALA A 135 6.63 21.98 -3.41
CA ALA A 135 6.61 21.20 -2.18
C ALA A 135 5.94 19.85 -2.43
N ALA A 136 6.31 18.86 -1.64
CA ALA A 136 5.59 17.59 -1.58
C ALA A 136 5.25 17.28 -0.13
N GLU A 137 3.98 16.92 0.10
CA GLU A 137 3.52 16.40 1.38
C GLU A 137 3.50 14.88 1.27
N THR A 138 4.34 14.23 2.09
CA THR A 138 4.51 12.78 2.14
C THR A 138 4.18 12.25 3.53
N PRO A 139 3.97 10.93 3.67
CA PRO A 139 3.89 10.30 4.97
C PRO A 139 5.17 10.52 5.78
N ARG A 140 5.05 10.43 7.12
CA ARG A 140 6.18 10.70 8.03
C ARG A 140 7.38 9.78 7.73
N GLY A 141 8.58 10.35 7.81
CA GLY A 141 9.85 9.62 7.68
C GLY A 141 10.31 9.34 6.26
N TRP A 142 9.59 9.82 5.23
CA TRP A 142 10.02 9.72 3.84
C TRP A 142 11.04 10.81 3.50
N ASP A 143 12.12 10.42 2.84
CA ASP A 143 13.05 11.40 2.26
C ASP A 143 12.50 11.88 0.92
N VAL A 144 12.48 13.20 0.74
CA VAL A 144 11.90 13.86 -0.43
C VAL A 144 12.95 14.71 -1.10
N THR A 145 13.15 14.50 -2.41
CA THR A 145 14.05 15.31 -3.23
C THR A 145 13.31 15.76 -4.48
N ILE A 146 13.38 17.06 -4.79
CA ILE A 146 12.82 17.63 -6.03
C ILE A 146 13.99 18.12 -6.87
N LYS A 147 14.08 17.65 -8.12
CA LYS A 147 15.16 17.98 -9.06
C LYS A 147 14.60 18.30 -10.45
N PRO A 148 15.28 19.14 -11.26
CA PRO A 148 14.96 19.25 -12.68
C PRO A 148 15.13 17.89 -13.38
N ALA A 149 14.35 17.61 -14.42
CA ALA A 149 14.35 16.29 -15.08
C ALA A 149 15.72 15.79 -15.58
N TYR A 150 16.68 16.69 -15.82
CA TYR A 150 18.00 16.37 -16.37
C TYR A 150 19.16 16.90 -15.52
N GLU A 151 18.91 17.29 -14.27
CA GLU A 151 19.94 17.79 -13.35
C GLU A 151 19.84 17.08 -12.00
N SER A 152 20.96 16.94 -11.31
CA SER A 152 21.01 16.35 -9.96
C SER A 152 20.86 17.39 -8.83
N LYS A 153 20.61 18.66 -9.17
CA LYS A 153 20.46 19.73 -8.17
C LYS A 153 19.11 19.66 -7.51
N GLN A 154 19.10 19.81 -6.19
CA GLN A 154 17.86 19.91 -5.42
C GLN A 154 17.33 21.35 -5.50
N ILE A 155 16.04 21.47 -5.80
CA ILE A 155 15.37 22.75 -5.96
C ILE A 155 14.10 22.80 -5.13
N THR A 156 13.77 23.98 -4.63
CA THR A 156 12.48 24.27 -3.96
C THR A 156 11.65 25.27 -4.75
N SER A 157 12.21 25.84 -5.81
CA SER A 157 11.52 26.74 -6.73
C SER A 157 12.12 26.67 -8.12
N LEU A 158 11.33 27.03 -9.12
CA LEU A 158 11.79 27.17 -10.51
C LEU A 158 11.07 28.33 -11.20
N ARG A 159 11.71 28.89 -12.23
CA ARG A 159 11.17 30.00 -13.01
C ARG A 159 10.58 29.49 -14.32
N ILE A 160 9.31 29.79 -14.60
CA ILE A 160 8.59 29.38 -15.81
C ILE A 160 8.12 30.61 -16.57
N ARG A 161 8.45 30.66 -17.87
CA ARG A 161 8.00 31.71 -18.79
C ARG A 161 6.49 31.60 -19.06
N PRO A 162 5.83 32.70 -19.49
CA PRO A 162 4.43 32.68 -19.90
C PRO A 162 4.13 31.57 -20.91
N GLY A 163 3.02 30.86 -20.72
CA GLY A 163 2.55 29.81 -21.63
C GLY A 163 3.43 28.56 -21.74
N SER A 164 4.52 28.47 -20.97
CA SER A 164 5.49 27.36 -21.05
C SER A 164 5.31 26.34 -19.92
N SER A 165 5.91 25.16 -20.10
CA SER A 165 5.99 24.10 -19.10
C SER A 165 7.42 23.74 -18.78
N GLN A 166 7.67 23.24 -17.56
CA GLN A 166 8.90 22.56 -17.18
C GLN A 166 8.59 21.27 -16.44
N THR A 167 9.40 20.26 -16.67
CA THR A 167 9.28 18.95 -16.01
C THR A 167 10.22 18.88 -14.83
N VAL A 168 9.69 18.46 -13.68
CA VAL A 168 10.43 18.17 -12.46
C VAL A 168 10.30 16.71 -12.08
N ALA A 169 11.37 16.16 -11.52
CA ALA A 169 11.39 14.85 -10.93
C ALA A 169 11.25 14.99 -9.40
N LEU A 170 10.22 14.35 -8.85
CA LEU A 170 10.02 14.16 -7.42
C LEU A 170 10.51 12.76 -7.06
N GLU A 171 11.67 12.69 -6.43
CA GLU A 171 12.25 11.46 -5.92
C GLU A 171 11.87 11.27 -4.45
N LEU A 172 11.35 10.09 -4.15
CA LEU A 172 10.85 9.69 -2.84
C LEU A 172 11.55 8.42 -2.39
N ARG A 173 12.06 8.42 -1.16
CA ARG A 173 12.64 7.23 -0.53
C ARG A 173 11.86 6.85 0.73
N PRO A 174 11.24 5.66 0.78
CA PRO A 174 10.58 5.18 1.98
C PRO A 174 11.57 4.95 3.13
N PRO A 175 11.13 5.08 4.38
CA PRO A 175 11.94 4.69 5.53
C PRO A 175 12.15 3.16 5.55
N ARG A 176 13.20 2.70 6.24
CA ARG A 176 13.61 1.28 6.24
C ARG A 176 12.57 0.33 6.84
N ASP A 177 11.71 0.84 7.71
CA ASP A 177 10.63 0.13 8.39
C ASP A 177 9.26 0.30 7.70
N ALA A 178 9.23 0.92 6.51
CA ALA A 178 8.01 1.06 5.74
C ALA A 178 7.41 -0.31 5.42
N GLN A 179 6.12 -0.47 5.71
CA GLN A 179 5.36 -1.69 5.41
C GLN A 179 4.81 -1.65 3.99
N ALA A 180 4.49 -2.83 3.45
CA ALA A 180 3.76 -2.92 2.19
C ALA A 180 2.41 -2.21 2.27
N GLY A 181 2.06 -1.44 1.24
CA GLY A 181 0.82 -0.66 1.23
C GLY A 181 0.84 0.50 0.24
N GLU A 182 -0.24 1.27 0.23
CA GLU A 182 -0.37 2.48 -0.60
C GLU A 182 -0.11 3.73 0.23
N TYR A 183 0.74 4.61 -0.28
CA TYR A 183 1.16 5.82 0.40
C TYR A 183 0.83 7.03 -0.48
N PRO A 184 -0.13 7.87 -0.07
CA PRO A 184 -0.51 9.06 -0.83
C PRO A 184 0.57 10.14 -0.69
N VAL A 185 0.81 10.85 -1.78
CA VAL A 185 1.78 11.94 -1.87
C VAL A 185 1.10 13.11 -2.57
N LEU A 186 1.12 14.28 -1.95
CA LEU A 186 0.55 15.48 -2.53
C LEU A 186 1.67 16.40 -3.01
N PHE A 187 1.88 16.46 -4.31
CA PHE A 187 2.80 17.41 -4.92
C PHE A 187 2.09 18.74 -5.16
N ARG A 188 2.77 19.84 -4.86
CA ARG A 188 2.19 21.17 -4.79
C ARG A 188 3.11 22.18 -5.47
N ALA A 189 2.54 22.93 -6.39
CA ALA A 189 3.16 24.09 -7.01
C ALA A 189 2.40 25.34 -6.60
N SER A 190 3.11 26.38 -6.21
CA SER A 190 2.50 27.63 -5.72
C SER A 190 3.28 28.87 -6.16
N THR A 191 2.55 29.94 -6.43
CA THR A 191 3.05 31.31 -6.60
C THR A 191 2.39 32.20 -5.56
N GLU A 192 2.63 33.50 -5.60
CA GLU A 192 1.95 34.47 -4.74
C GLU A 192 0.41 34.50 -4.93
N ARG A 193 -0.08 34.12 -6.12
CA ARG A 193 -1.49 34.30 -6.52
C ARG A 193 -2.20 33.00 -6.88
N ALA A 194 -1.47 31.92 -7.15
CA ALA A 194 -2.04 30.67 -7.63
C ALA A 194 -1.41 29.45 -6.96
N ARG A 195 -2.18 28.36 -6.90
CA ARG A 195 -1.75 27.07 -6.36
C ARG A 195 -2.33 25.95 -7.21
N ALA A 196 -1.51 24.95 -7.48
CA ALA A 196 -1.90 23.72 -8.14
C ALA A 196 -1.42 22.52 -7.33
N GLU A 197 -2.17 21.43 -7.39
CA GLU A 197 -1.91 20.19 -6.66
C GLU A 197 -1.99 18.99 -7.60
N ALA A 198 -1.07 18.06 -7.44
CA ALA A 198 -1.09 16.75 -8.08
C ALA A 198 -1.10 15.67 -7.00
N ARG A 199 -2.10 14.78 -7.06
CA ARG A 199 -2.22 13.62 -6.17
C ARG A 199 -1.47 12.45 -6.80
N LEU A 200 -0.46 11.98 -6.10
CA LEU A 200 0.42 10.88 -6.49
C LEU A 200 0.29 9.76 -5.46
N THR A 201 0.58 8.53 -5.87
CA THR A 201 0.55 7.36 -4.97
C THR A 201 1.77 6.49 -5.18
N ALA A 202 2.50 6.22 -4.10
CA ALA A 202 3.57 5.22 -4.08
C ALA A 202 3.03 3.92 -3.46
N VAL A 203 3.06 2.83 -4.23
CA VAL A 203 2.62 1.50 -3.81
C VAL A 203 3.85 0.67 -3.45
N LEU A 204 4.06 0.46 -2.16
CA LEU A 204 5.17 -0.33 -1.65
C LEU A 204 4.80 -1.81 -1.65
N THR A 205 5.59 -2.62 -2.34
CA THR A 205 5.52 -4.08 -2.27
C THR A 205 6.45 -4.59 -1.19
N GLY A 206 5.95 -5.48 -0.33
CA GLY A 206 6.75 -6.01 0.76
C GLY A 206 7.84 -6.96 0.26
N ILE A 207 8.98 -6.91 0.95
CA ILE A 207 10.15 -7.76 0.73
C ILE A 207 10.06 -8.93 1.72
N TYR A 208 10.26 -10.14 1.23
CA TYR A 208 10.27 -11.34 2.06
C TYR A 208 11.69 -11.64 2.48
N LYS A 209 11.96 -11.62 3.79
CA LYS A 209 13.27 -11.95 4.33
C LYS A 209 13.14 -12.57 5.71
N LEU A 210 13.72 -13.75 5.87
CA LEU A 210 13.81 -14.43 7.16
C LEU A 210 15.25 -14.39 7.66
N ASP A 211 15.37 -14.35 8.98
CA ASP A 211 16.60 -14.58 9.69
C ASP A 211 16.37 -15.66 10.76
N ALA A 212 17.43 -16.39 11.10
CA ALA A 212 17.38 -17.47 12.06
C ALA A 212 18.67 -17.48 12.87
N VAL A 213 18.53 -17.35 14.19
CA VAL A 213 19.66 -17.26 15.14
C VAL A 213 19.34 -18.03 16.41
N THR A 214 20.32 -18.33 17.25
CA THR A 214 20.05 -18.80 18.62
C THR A 214 20.02 -17.60 19.58
N PRO A 215 19.31 -17.65 20.72
CA PRO A 215 19.22 -16.52 21.65
C PRO A 215 20.58 -15.99 22.12
N THR A 216 21.57 -16.86 22.23
CA THR A 216 22.94 -16.54 22.66
C THR A 216 23.89 -16.27 21.50
N GLY A 217 23.45 -16.48 20.25
CA GLY A 217 24.31 -16.47 19.07
C GLY A 217 25.26 -17.68 18.96
N ARG A 218 25.28 -18.58 19.95
CA ARG A 218 26.08 -19.81 19.93
C ARG A 218 25.44 -20.80 18.95
N LEU A 219 26.21 -21.20 17.94
CA LEU A 219 25.82 -22.22 16.96
C LEU A 219 26.48 -23.57 17.24
N SER A 220 26.66 -23.88 18.52
CA SER A 220 27.14 -25.19 18.96
C SER A 220 26.28 -25.77 20.07
N LEU A 221 26.13 -27.08 20.04
CA LEU A 221 25.33 -27.86 20.97
C LEU A 221 26.12 -29.10 21.40
N ASP A 222 26.16 -29.34 22.70
CA ASP A 222 26.77 -30.54 23.26
C ASP A 222 25.68 -31.61 23.38
N ALA A 223 25.95 -32.80 22.86
CA ALA A 223 25.03 -33.93 22.87
C ALA A 223 25.71 -35.18 23.43
N VAL A 224 24.94 -36.06 24.03
CA VAL A 224 25.40 -37.38 24.47
C VAL A 224 24.81 -38.44 23.56
N VAL A 225 25.59 -39.47 23.22
CA VAL A 225 25.13 -40.58 22.37
C VAL A 225 23.81 -41.16 22.89
N GLY A 226 22.80 -41.23 22.02
CA GLY A 226 21.49 -41.79 22.31
C GLY A 226 20.59 -40.93 23.22
N GLN A 227 21.05 -39.74 23.63
CA GLN A 227 20.26 -38.81 24.45
C GLN A 227 19.83 -37.60 23.60
N PRO A 228 18.59 -37.10 23.78
CA PRO A 228 18.15 -35.89 23.10
C PRO A 228 18.84 -34.66 23.71
N ALA A 229 19.39 -33.81 22.85
CA ALA A 229 19.88 -32.48 23.20
C ALA A 229 18.92 -31.43 22.62
N THR A 230 18.62 -30.38 23.37
CA THR A 230 17.69 -29.32 22.94
C THR A 230 18.43 -28.00 22.75
N THR A 231 18.00 -27.25 21.75
CA THR A 231 18.44 -25.87 21.50
C THR A 231 17.27 -25.04 21.03
N THR A 232 17.36 -23.71 21.19
CA THR A 232 16.31 -22.79 20.76
C THR A 232 16.77 -22.04 19.52
N VAL A 233 15.94 -22.05 18.47
CA VAL A 233 16.13 -21.27 17.25
C VAL A 233 15.10 -20.14 17.26
N VAL A 234 15.58 -18.91 17.14
CA VAL A 234 14.79 -17.70 16.98
C VAL A 234 14.67 -17.39 15.50
N VAL A 235 13.47 -17.58 14.95
CA VAL A 235 13.14 -17.20 13.58
C VAL A 235 12.58 -15.78 13.61
N ARG A 236 13.16 -14.87 12.82
CA ARG A 236 12.78 -13.46 12.75
C ARG A 236 12.42 -13.06 11.32
N ASN A 237 11.33 -12.32 11.16
CA ASN A 237 11.04 -11.66 9.90
C ASN A 237 11.79 -10.32 9.84
N THR A 238 12.78 -10.23 8.96
CA THR A 238 13.56 -9.01 8.72
C THR A 238 13.16 -8.29 7.43
N GLY A 239 12.12 -8.80 6.75
CA GLY A 239 11.50 -8.16 5.60
C GLY A 239 10.39 -7.20 6.00
N SER A 240 9.71 -6.67 4.99
CA SER A 240 8.59 -5.74 5.11
C SER A 240 7.25 -6.35 4.70
N ALA A 241 7.25 -7.56 4.15
CA ALA A 241 6.06 -8.40 3.95
C ALA A 241 5.88 -9.37 5.13
N VAL A 242 4.63 -9.69 5.45
CA VAL A 242 4.29 -10.82 6.33
C VAL A 242 4.80 -12.12 5.70
N ASN A 243 5.53 -12.93 6.45
CA ASN A 243 5.94 -14.26 6.00
C ASN A 243 4.99 -15.30 6.57
N ARG A 244 4.41 -16.16 5.73
CA ARG A 244 3.39 -17.15 6.10
C ARG A 244 3.88 -18.57 5.90
N ASN A 245 3.30 -19.49 6.66
CA ASN A 245 3.53 -20.92 6.56
C ASN A 245 5.02 -21.31 6.63
N ILE A 246 5.75 -20.71 7.57
CA ILE A 246 7.18 -20.97 7.74
C ILE A 246 7.34 -22.37 8.30
N LYS A 247 7.94 -23.28 7.51
CA LYS A 247 8.21 -24.67 7.90
C LYS A 247 9.66 -24.80 8.33
N LEU A 248 9.88 -25.58 9.39
CA LEU A 248 11.22 -25.91 9.85
C LEU A 248 11.60 -27.32 9.44
N SER A 249 12.82 -27.45 8.92
CA SER A 249 13.40 -28.72 8.55
C SER A 249 14.87 -28.77 8.98
N ALA A 250 15.41 -29.98 9.10
CA ALA A 250 16.81 -30.19 9.39
C ALA A 250 17.43 -31.18 8.41
N PHE A 251 18.68 -30.92 8.04
CA PHE A 251 19.56 -31.90 7.42
C PHE A 251 20.60 -32.31 8.45
N ALA A 252 20.56 -33.58 8.86
CA ALA A 252 21.39 -34.14 9.92
C ALA A 252 22.09 -35.42 9.43
N PRO A 253 23.12 -35.91 10.14
CA PRO A 253 23.75 -37.18 9.85
C PRO A 253 22.77 -38.35 9.83
N GLU A 254 23.18 -39.46 9.20
CA GLU A 254 22.34 -40.64 9.04
C GLU A 254 21.86 -41.17 10.41
N ASN A 255 20.58 -41.57 10.45
CA ASN A 255 19.92 -42.14 11.63
C ASN A 255 19.76 -41.17 12.83
N TRP A 256 20.00 -39.87 12.64
CA TRP A 256 19.66 -38.86 13.65
C TRP A 256 18.23 -38.37 13.46
N LYS A 257 17.57 -38.02 14.57
CA LYS A 257 16.21 -37.49 14.56
C LYS A 257 16.21 -36.05 15.05
N VAL A 258 15.60 -35.14 14.29
CA VAL A 258 15.42 -33.74 14.67
C VAL A 258 13.94 -33.42 14.68
N GLU A 259 13.45 -32.93 15.82
CA GLU A 259 12.05 -32.55 16.03
C GLU A 259 11.97 -31.07 16.40
N PHE A 260 10.93 -30.38 15.94
CA PHE A 260 10.73 -28.95 16.17
C PHE A 260 9.42 -28.70 16.93
N SER A 261 9.45 -27.79 17.91
CA SER A 261 8.26 -27.38 18.66
C SER A 261 8.17 -25.85 18.71
N PRO A 262 7.26 -25.22 17.94
CA PRO A 262 6.37 -25.79 16.92
C PRO A 262 7.09 -26.15 15.60
N GLU A 263 6.55 -27.11 14.83
CA GLU A 263 7.09 -27.48 13.50
C GLU A 263 6.82 -26.45 12.40
N THR A 264 5.77 -25.64 12.54
CA THR A 264 5.38 -24.62 11.57
C THR A 264 4.94 -23.35 12.29
N ILE A 265 5.33 -22.20 11.74
CA ILE A 265 4.89 -20.87 12.17
C ILE A 265 3.89 -20.35 11.12
N GLY A 266 2.63 -20.16 11.53
CA GLY A 266 1.55 -19.79 10.61
C GLY A 266 1.75 -18.45 9.91
N ALA A 267 2.13 -17.41 10.67
CA ALA A 267 2.48 -16.09 10.14
C ALA A 267 3.47 -15.38 11.07
N LEU A 268 4.35 -14.59 10.47
CA LEU A 268 5.31 -13.76 11.17
C LEU A 268 5.29 -12.35 10.56
N GLU A 269 4.77 -11.39 11.31
CA GLU A 269 4.69 -9.97 10.92
C GLU A 269 6.10 -9.36 10.75
N PRO A 270 6.25 -8.30 9.94
CA PRO A 270 7.52 -7.57 9.80
C PRO A 270 8.10 -7.18 11.16
N GLY A 271 9.38 -7.49 11.38
CA GLY A 271 10.09 -7.21 12.64
C GLY A 271 9.81 -8.17 13.79
N ALA A 272 8.76 -9.00 13.70
CA ALA A 272 8.43 -10.00 14.72
C ALA A 272 9.38 -11.20 14.69
N PHE A 273 9.46 -11.91 15.81
CA PHE A 273 10.22 -13.15 15.94
C PHE A 273 9.44 -14.21 16.71
N LYS A 274 9.78 -15.47 16.48
CA LYS A 274 9.24 -16.62 17.21
C LYS A 274 10.38 -17.55 17.59
N GLN A 275 10.32 -18.05 18.82
CA GLN A 275 11.24 -19.06 19.30
C GLN A 275 10.68 -20.44 18.99
N VAL A 276 11.53 -21.32 18.49
CA VAL A 276 11.22 -22.71 18.21
C VAL A 276 12.27 -23.58 18.90
N GLU A 277 11.81 -24.56 19.65
CA GLU A 277 12.68 -25.56 20.26
C GLU A 277 13.02 -26.62 19.22
N ALA A 278 14.31 -26.89 19.05
CA ALA A 278 14.84 -27.96 18.21
C ALA A 278 15.44 -29.04 19.12
N LYS A 279 14.86 -30.24 19.06
CA LYS A 279 15.31 -31.41 19.81
C LYS A 279 16.06 -32.35 18.87
N ILE A 280 17.34 -32.54 19.12
CA ILE A 280 18.25 -33.33 18.30
C ILE A 280 18.59 -34.61 19.08
N ALA A 281 18.10 -35.75 18.59
CA ALA A 281 18.46 -37.06 19.11
C ALA A 281 19.54 -37.67 18.22
N THR A 282 20.71 -37.89 18.80
CA THR A 282 21.83 -38.58 18.14
C THR A 282 21.51 -40.06 17.97
N ALA A 283 22.07 -40.70 16.95
CA ALA A 283 21.94 -42.15 16.78
C ALA A 283 22.53 -42.90 17.99
N ALA A 284 21.94 -44.04 18.35
CA ALA A 284 22.40 -44.84 19.50
C ALA A 284 23.83 -45.38 19.33
N GLN A 285 24.29 -45.53 18.09
CA GLN A 285 25.65 -45.95 17.72
C GLN A 285 26.47 -44.80 17.12
N ALA A 286 26.08 -43.54 17.39
CA ALA A 286 26.83 -42.39 16.91
C ALA A 286 28.28 -42.43 17.45
N LEU A 287 29.25 -42.12 16.58
CA LEU A 287 30.63 -41.96 17.00
C LEU A 287 30.80 -40.63 17.74
N VAL A 288 31.76 -40.61 18.67
CA VAL A 288 32.17 -39.38 19.35
C VAL A 288 32.87 -38.47 18.34
N GLY A 289 32.47 -37.22 18.27
CA GLY A 289 33.02 -36.26 17.33
C GLY A 289 32.13 -35.04 17.10
N ASP A 290 32.56 -34.20 16.16
CA ASP A 290 31.83 -32.99 15.76
C ASP A 290 31.05 -33.24 14.47
N TYR A 291 29.77 -32.89 14.50
CA TYR A 291 28.85 -33.02 13.38
C TYR A 291 28.24 -31.67 13.02
N SER A 292 27.81 -31.50 11.77
CA SER A 292 26.99 -30.35 11.36
C SER A 292 25.55 -30.78 11.21
N VAL A 293 24.63 -29.98 11.74
CA VAL A 293 23.19 -30.11 11.52
C VAL A 293 22.68 -28.79 10.95
N ALA A 294 22.23 -28.83 9.70
CA ALA A 294 21.71 -27.65 9.02
C ALA A 294 20.22 -27.52 9.30
N VAL A 295 19.81 -26.48 10.04
CA VAL A 295 18.40 -26.16 10.31
C VAL A 295 17.93 -25.10 9.33
N THR A 296 16.86 -25.37 8.59
CA THR A 296 16.31 -24.45 7.59
C THR A 296 14.93 -23.98 8.01
N ALA A 297 14.73 -22.67 8.03
CA ALA A 297 13.42 -22.02 8.10
C ALA A 297 13.00 -21.64 6.67
N ASP A 298 12.03 -22.35 6.13
CA ASP A 298 11.51 -22.15 4.78
C ASP A 298 10.17 -21.42 4.84
N GLY A 299 10.14 -20.18 4.36
CA GLY A 299 8.94 -19.33 4.33
C GLY A 299 8.41 -19.11 2.92
N GLU A 300 7.34 -18.33 2.80
CA GLU A 300 6.58 -18.18 1.54
C GLU A 300 7.42 -17.86 0.28
N LYS A 301 8.37 -16.92 0.39
CA LYS A 301 9.26 -16.50 -0.71
C LYS A 301 10.70 -16.27 -0.26
N SER A 302 11.06 -16.78 0.91
CA SER A 302 12.40 -16.62 1.47
C SER A 302 12.72 -17.78 2.41
N SER A 303 13.94 -18.28 2.35
CA SER A 303 14.44 -19.32 3.25
C SER A 303 15.73 -18.86 3.94
N LYS A 304 16.00 -19.44 5.11
CA LYS A 304 17.24 -19.20 5.86
C LYS A 304 17.72 -20.51 6.48
N THR A 305 18.97 -20.86 6.21
CA THR A 305 19.65 -22.01 6.80
C THR A 305 20.64 -21.57 7.86
N LEU A 306 20.66 -22.31 8.97
CA LEU A 306 21.52 -22.16 10.13
C LEU A 306 22.31 -23.46 10.31
N GLU A 307 23.64 -23.37 10.25
CA GLU A 307 24.53 -24.52 10.51
C GLU A 307 24.82 -24.61 12.01
N LEU A 308 24.37 -25.69 12.66
CA LEU A 308 24.66 -25.98 14.06
C LEU A 308 25.74 -27.05 14.16
N ARG A 309 26.81 -26.75 14.90
CA ARG A 309 27.84 -27.74 15.25
C ARG A 309 27.41 -28.53 16.47
N VAL A 310 27.26 -29.84 16.33
CA VAL A 310 26.88 -30.73 17.42
C VAL A 310 28.08 -31.58 17.82
N THR A 311 28.60 -31.37 19.02
CA THR A 311 29.70 -32.16 19.58
C THR A 311 29.11 -33.31 20.39
N VAL A 312 29.39 -34.54 19.97
CA VAL A 312 28.84 -35.76 20.55
C VAL A 312 29.83 -36.39 21.51
N TYR A 313 29.41 -36.58 22.76
CA TYR A 313 30.18 -37.19 23.84
C TYR A 313 29.70 -38.61 24.17
N ALA A 314 30.62 -39.45 24.62
CA ALA A 314 30.29 -40.77 25.15
C ALA A 314 29.52 -40.66 26.48
N PRO A 315 28.59 -41.60 26.77
CA PRO A 315 27.92 -41.65 28.06
C PRO A 315 28.92 -41.87 29.20
N ALA A 316 28.83 -41.08 30.28
CA ALA A 316 29.71 -41.18 31.44
C ALA A 316 29.53 -42.48 32.27
N THR A 317 28.49 -43.26 31.99
CA THR A 317 28.19 -44.53 32.66
C THR A 317 29.32 -45.55 32.53
N TRP A 318 30.00 -45.61 31.38
CA TRP A 318 31.13 -46.52 31.17
C TRP A 318 32.33 -46.20 32.06
N GLY A 319 32.54 -44.91 32.36
CA GLY A 319 33.59 -44.49 33.28
C GLY A 319 33.37 -45.04 34.69
N TRP A 320 32.13 -44.96 35.19
CA TRP A 320 31.79 -45.49 36.51
C TRP A 320 31.83 -47.01 36.59
N ILE A 321 31.44 -47.71 35.52
CA ILE A 321 31.60 -49.17 35.44
C ILE A 321 33.10 -49.54 35.54
N GLY A 322 33.97 -48.82 34.82
CA GLY A 322 35.42 -49.02 34.89
C GLY A 322 35.97 -48.81 36.31
N VAL A 323 35.59 -47.73 36.98
CA VAL A 323 35.98 -47.47 38.37
C VAL A 323 35.50 -48.57 39.31
N GLY A 324 34.26 -49.05 39.14
CA GLY A 324 33.71 -50.15 39.93
C GLY A 324 34.49 -51.46 39.74
N ILE A 325 34.89 -51.79 38.51
CA ILE A 325 35.72 -52.96 38.21
C ILE A 325 37.10 -52.82 38.87
N ILE A 326 37.74 -51.65 38.77
CA ILE A 326 39.05 -51.39 39.40
C ILE A 326 38.94 -51.55 40.92
N ALA A 327 37.90 -50.99 41.54
CA ALA A 327 37.67 -51.12 42.98
C ALA A 327 37.44 -52.59 43.39
N ALA A 328 36.69 -53.37 42.61
CA ALA A 328 36.47 -54.79 42.85
C ALA A 328 37.77 -55.60 42.73
N VAL A 329 38.63 -55.29 41.74
CA VAL A 329 39.94 -55.93 41.58
C VAL A 329 40.87 -55.59 42.76
N ILE A 330 40.94 -54.32 43.16
CA ILE A 330 41.75 -53.89 44.31
C ILE A 330 41.26 -54.56 45.60
N GLY A 331 39.94 -54.57 45.84
CA GLY A 331 39.33 -55.23 46.98
C GLY A 331 39.57 -56.74 46.99
N GLY A 332 39.47 -57.39 45.83
CA GLY A 332 39.73 -58.83 45.65
C GLY A 332 41.18 -59.19 45.93
N LEU A 333 42.15 -58.44 45.39
CA LEU A 333 43.57 -58.62 45.66
C LEU A 333 43.89 -58.37 47.14
N GLY A 334 43.37 -57.29 47.73
CA GLY A 334 43.53 -56.99 49.15
C GLY A 334 42.99 -58.11 50.05
N GLY A 335 41.82 -58.65 49.73
CA GLY A 335 41.24 -59.80 50.42
C GLY A 335 42.07 -61.08 50.28
N LEU A 336 42.60 -61.35 49.08
CA LEU A 336 43.44 -62.52 48.83
C LEU A 336 44.77 -62.45 49.61
N PHE A 337 45.40 -61.26 49.65
CA PHE A 337 46.59 -61.02 50.45
C PHE A 337 46.34 -61.19 51.95
N ALA A 338 45.20 -60.69 52.46
CA ALA A 338 44.83 -60.87 53.86
C ALA A 338 44.55 -62.34 54.24
N TRP A 339 44.07 -63.14 53.28
CA TRP A 339 43.76 -64.56 53.49
C TRP A 339 45.01 -65.47 53.34
N LEU A 340 45.84 -65.26 52.31
CA LEU A 340 47.05 -66.06 52.05
C LEU A 340 48.26 -65.62 52.88
N GLY A 341 48.36 -64.35 53.28
CA GLY A 341 49.42 -63.84 54.14
C GLY A 341 49.26 -64.18 55.63
N ARG A 342 48.19 -64.92 55.99
CA ARG A 342 47.92 -65.43 57.35
C ARG A 342 48.49 -66.83 57.60
N ARG A 343 49.44 -67.28 56.78
CA ARG A 343 50.25 -68.48 56.98
C ARG A 343 51.72 -68.13 56.98
#